data_AF-A0A924JNJ2-F1
#
_entry.id   AF-A0A924JNJ2-F1
#
_cell.length_a   1.000
_cell.length_b   1.000
_cell.length_c   1.000
_cell.angle_alpha   90.00
_cell.angle_beta   90.00
_cell.angle_gamma   90.00
#
_symmetry.space_group_name_H-M   'P 1'
#
loop_
_entity.id
_entity.type
_entity.pdbx_description
1 polymer ?
#
loop_
_entity_poly.entity_id
_entity_poly.type
_entity_poly.pdbx_seq_one_letter_code
_entity_poly.pdbx_strand_id
1 'polypeptide(L)'
;MDFIVELIKRAIPFLLLSIGAVVAIKIYMIAKMKRFDLAEVLFSFFRLYNSDERSMSSNRKRIAFMWWNNLLNYYIYFVVGLSILIYLVTKNA
;
A
#
# COMPACT_ATOMS: atom_id res chain seq x y z
N MET A 1 21.62 1.02 -19.31
CA MET A 1 21.06 1.34 -17.97
C MET A 1 20.00 2.42 -18.05
N ASP A 2 20.10 3.35 -19.01
CA ASP A 2 19.24 4.54 -19.05
C ASP A 2 17.76 4.26 -19.39
N PHE A 3 17.47 3.36 -20.32
CA PHE A 3 16.08 3.15 -20.76
C PHE A 3 15.13 2.69 -19.64
N ILE A 4 15.57 1.74 -18.80
CA ILE A 4 14.75 1.22 -17.70
C ILE A 4 14.56 2.29 -16.62
N VAL A 5 15.62 3.00 -16.26
CA VAL A 5 15.56 4.07 -15.25
C VAL A 5 14.70 5.23 -15.74
N GLU A 6 14.80 5.59 -17.01
CA GLU A 6 14.00 6.66 -17.62
C GLU A 6 12.52 6.27 -17.73
N LEU A 7 12.21 5.03 -18.11
CA LEU A 7 10.85 4.51 -18.12
C LEU A 7 10.23 4.57 -16.72
N ILE A 8 10.97 4.13 -15.70
CA ILE A 8 10.49 4.17 -14.31
C ILE A 8 10.30 5.61 -13.85
N LYS A 9 11.23 6.53 -14.13
CA LYS A 9 11.10 7.95 -13.79
C LYS A 9 9.82 8.56 -14.36
N ARG A 10 9.51 8.27 -15.63
CA ARG A 10 8.27 8.75 -16.28
C ARG A 10 7.02 8.12 -15.65
N ALA A 11 7.14 6.90 -15.12
CA ALA A 11 6.04 6.22 -14.44
C ALA A 11 5.82 6.70 -12.99
N ILE A 12 6.83 7.22 -12.30
CA ILE A 12 6.76 7.64 -10.88
C ILE A 12 5.56 8.56 -10.59
N PRO A 13 5.28 9.63 -11.35
CA PRO A 13 4.13 10.49 -11.08
C PRO A 13 2.80 9.72 -11.09
N PHE A 14 2.63 8.79 -12.04
CA PHE A 14 1.43 7.95 -12.11
C PHE A 14 1.36 6.94 -10.96
N LEU A 15 2.50 6.38 -10.55
CA LEU A 15 2.59 5.51 -9.38
C LEU A 15 2.31 6.25 -8.06
N LEU A 16 2.71 7.52 -7.94
CA LEU A 16 2.36 8.33 -6.78
C LEU A 16 0.89 8.71 -6.78
N LEU A 17 0.30 9.01 -7.94
CA LEU A 17 -1.14 9.25 -8.08
C LEU A 17 -1.97 8.00 -7.71
N SER A 18 -1.51 6.81 -8.07
CA SER A 18 -2.20 5.57 -7.71
C SER A 18 -2.18 5.28 -6.20
N ILE A 19 -1.22 5.81 -5.43
CA ILE A 19 -1.28 5.77 -3.96
C ILE A 19 -2.55 6.46 -3.47
N GLY A 20 -2.93 7.61 -4.05
CA GLY A 20 -4.16 8.31 -3.70
C GLY A 20 -5.41 7.44 -3.92
N ALA A 21 -5.48 6.73 -5.05
CA ALA A 21 -6.55 5.78 -5.32
C ALA A 21 -6.56 4.62 -4.32
N VAL A 22 -5.39 4.07 -3.97
CA VAL A 22 -5.27 3.00 -2.98
C VAL A 22 -5.72 3.47 -1.59
N VAL A 23 -5.37 4.69 -1.18
CA VAL A 23 -5.82 5.29 0.08
C VAL A 23 -7.35 5.38 0.10
N ALA A 24 -7.98 5.85 -0.99
CA ALA A 24 -9.44 5.93 -1.09
C ALA A 24 -10.11 4.55 -0.99
N ILE A 25 -9.57 3.54 -1.69
CA ILE A 25 -10.06 2.15 -1.59
C ILE A 25 -9.96 1.66 -0.14
N LYS A 26 -8.84 1.94 0.53
CA LYS A 26 -8.60 1.49 1.90
C LYS A 26 -9.55 2.14 2.90
N ILE A 27 -9.77 3.45 2.79
CA ILE A 27 -10.76 4.19 3.59
C ILE A 27 -12.14 3.54 3.42
N TYR A 28 -12.55 3.29 2.18
CA TYR A 28 -13.83 2.63 1.89
C TYR A 28 -13.95 1.24 2.52
N MET A 29 -12.89 0.43 2.44
CA MET A 29 -12.86 -0.91 3.05
C MET A 29 -12.98 -0.87 4.57
N ILE A 30 -12.30 0.07 5.23
CA ILE A 30 -12.34 0.24 6.69
C ILE A 30 -13.74 0.69 7.12
N ALA A 31 -14.30 1.68 6.43
CA ALA A 31 -15.67 2.17 6.70
C ALA A 31 -16.74 1.07 6.55
N LYS A 32 -16.52 0.07 5.70
CA LYS A 32 -17.43 -1.08 5.54
C LYS A 32 -17.29 -2.14 6.63
N MET A 33 -16.12 -2.27 7.24
CA MET A 33 -15.82 -3.31 8.22
C MET A 33 -16.03 -2.84 9.66
N LYS A 34 -15.83 -1.55 9.92
CA LYS A 34 -15.85 -0.93 11.25
C LYS A 34 -16.50 0.45 11.18
N ARG A 35 -16.85 1.01 12.34
CA ARG A 35 -17.22 2.43 12.41
C ARG A 35 -16.02 3.25 11.95
N PHE A 36 -16.26 4.26 11.12
CA PHE A 36 -15.20 5.08 10.57
C PHE A 36 -14.43 5.77 11.70
N ASP A 37 -13.14 5.46 11.80
CA ASP A 37 -12.20 6.05 12.75
C ASP A 37 -10.92 6.43 11.98
N LEU A 38 -10.59 7.72 12.01
CA LEU A 38 -9.43 8.27 11.31
C LEU A 38 -8.11 7.67 11.83
N ALA A 39 -8.01 7.45 13.15
CA ALA A 39 -6.83 6.84 13.74
C ALA A 39 -6.66 5.41 13.24
N GLU A 40 -7.74 4.65 13.14
CA GLU A 40 -7.71 3.29 12.62
C GLU A 40 -7.33 3.24 11.13
N VAL A 41 -7.83 4.20 10.34
CA VAL A 41 -7.38 4.37 8.95
C VAL A 41 -5.88 4.59 8.88
N LEU A 42 -5.33 5.50 9.69
CA LEU A 42 -3.89 5.79 9.72
C LEU A 42 -3.07 4.56 10.18
N PHE A 43 -3.44 3.93 11.29
CA PHE A 43 -2.74 2.74 11.79
C PHE A 43 -2.82 1.55 10.84
N SER A 44 -3.88 1.46 10.03
CA SER A 44 -3.98 0.42 9.03
C SER A 44 -2.82 0.45 8.02
N PHE A 45 -2.25 1.62 7.72
CA PHE A 45 -1.11 1.74 6.80
C PHE A 45 0.15 1.11 7.36
N PHE A 46 0.30 1.04 8.69
CA PHE A 46 1.46 0.45 9.35
C PHE A 46 1.21 -1.00 9.80
N ARG A 47 -0.03 -1.47 9.74
CA ARG A 47 -0.40 -2.82 10.19
C ARG A 47 -0.22 -3.84 9.08
N LEU A 48 0.57 -4.88 9.34
CA LEU A 48 0.66 -6.08 8.51
C LEU A 48 0.18 -7.28 9.32
N TYR A 49 -0.76 -8.03 8.75
CA TYR A 49 -1.33 -9.23 9.40
C TYR A 49 -0.56 -10.48 9.01
N ASN A 50 -0.14 -11.28 9.99
CA ASN A 50 0.58 -12.54 9.71
C ASN A 50 -0.36 -13.66 9.27
N SER A 51 0.19 -14.78 8.77
CA SER A 51 -0.61 -15.99 8.42
C SER A 51 -1.41 -16.51 9.61
N ASP A 52 -0.83 -16.46 10.81
CA ASP A 52 -1.42 -17.06 12.01
C ASP A 52 -2.61 -16.23 12.51
N GLU A 53 -2.51 -14.90 12.47
CA GLU A 53 -3.64 -14.02 12.79
C GLU A 53 -4.82 -14.21 11.82
N ARG A 54 -4.53 -14.57 10.56
CA ARG A 54 -5.55 -14.84 9.54
C ARG A 54 -6.22 -16.20 9.77
N SER A 55 -5.46 -17.24 10.09
CA SER A 55 -6.00 -18.58 10.35
C SER A 55 -6.82 -18.66 11.63
N MET A 56 -6.53 -17.81 12.63
CA MET A 56 -7.29 -17.70 13.88
C MET A 56 -8.65 -17.00 13.73
N SER A 57 -8.91 -16.31 12.61
CA SER A 57 -10.18 -15.60 12.40
C SER A 57 -11.21 -16.47 11.70
N SER A 58 -12.28 -16.86 12.38
CA SER A 58 -13.41 -17.61 11.78
C SER A 58 -14.26 -16.80 10.79
N ASN A 59 -14.14 -15.47 10.78
CA ASN A 59 -14.94 -14.58 9.92
C ASN A 59 -14.26 -14.35 8.54
N ARG A 60 -14.88 -14.86 7.47
CA ARG A 60 -14.40 -14.71 6.07
C ARG A 60 -14.23 -13.25 5.63
N LYS A 61 -15.14 -12.35 6.03
CA LYS A 61 -15.04 -10.92 5.68
C LYS A 61 -13.80 -10.30 6.33
N ARG A 62 -13.52 -10.69 7.57
CA ARG A 62 -12.35 -10.22 8.31
C ARG A 62 -11.04 -10.75 7.72
N ILE A 63 -11.01 -12.03 7.32
CA ILE A 63 -9.85 -12.61 6.62
C ILE A 63 -9.58 -11.86 5.31
N ALA A 64 -10.61 -11.64 4.49
CA ALA A 64 -10.48 -10.90 3.23
C ALA A 64 -9.96 -9.49 3.46
N PHE A 65 -10.47 -8.77 4.46
CA PHE A 65 -9.96 -7.46 4.85
C PHE A 65 -8.46 -7.51 5.22
N MET A 66 -8.03 -8.47 6.03
CA MET A 66 -6.61 -8.61 6.40
C MET A 66 -5.71 -8.83 5.17
N TRP A 67 -6.16 -9.68 4.23
CA TRP A 67 -5.47 -9.91 2.95
C TRP A 67 -5.34 -8.64 2.11
N TRP A 68 -6.46 -7.96 1.90
CA TRP A 68 -6.47 -6.72 1.13
C TRP A 68 -5.66 -5.61 1.80
N ASN A 69 -5.74 -5.47 3.13
CA ASN A 69 -4.94 -4.50 3.86
C ASN A 69 -3.43 -4.72 3.62
N ASN A 70 -2.97 -5.96 3.72
CA ASN A 70 -1.57 -6.29 3.45
C ASN A 70 -1.20 -6.01 1.99
N LEU A 71 -2.03 -6.44 1.04
CA LEU A 71 -1.78 -6.25 -0.39
C LEU A 71 -1.63 -4.76 -0.74
N LEU A 72 -2.54 -3.92 -0.25
CA LEU A 72 -2.51 -2.47 -0.46
C LEU A 72 -1.31 -1.82 0.23
N ASN A 73 -0.93 -2.27 1.44
CA ASN A 73 0.27 -1.79 2.11
C ASN A 73 1.54 -2.16 1.35
N TYR A 74 1.67 -3.41 0.89
CA TYR A 74 2.82 -3.83 0.09
C TYR A 74 2.95 -3.04 -1.20
N TYR A 75 1.82 -2.74 -1.85
CA TYR A 75 1.83 -1.87 -3.03
C TYR A 75 2.35 -0.47 -2.72
N ILE A 76 1.83 0.18 -1.67
CA ILE A 76 2.29 1.52 -1.26
C ILE A 76 3.78 1.48 -0.93
N TYR A 77 4.23 0.49 -0.15
CA TYR A 77 5.63 0.35 0.23
C TYR A 77 6.52 0.12 -0.99
N PHE A 78 6.07 -0.67 -1.97
CA PHE A 78 6.78 -0.87 -3.22
C PHE A 78 6.93 0.44 -4.00
N VAL A 79 5.86 1.22 -4.17
CA VAL A 79 5.91 2.50 -4.89
C VAL A 79 6.82 3.50 -4.19
N VAL A 80 6.70 3.64 -2.86
CA VAL A 80 7.54 4.56 -2.08
C VAL A 80 9.00 4.13 -2.12
N GLY A 81 9.27 2.84 -1.92
CA GLY A 81 10.62 2.27 -2.00
C GLY A 81 11.24 2.44 -3.38
N LEU A 82 10.49 2.19 -4.45
CA LEU A 82 10.93 2.40 -5.83
C LEU A 82 11.26 3.87 -6.11
N SER A 83 10.42 4.79 -5.61
CA SER A 83 10.65 6.24 -5.76
C SER A 83 11.93 6.68 -5.06
N ILE A 84 12.19 6.18 -3.84
CA ILE A 84 13.43 6.44 -3.10
C ILE A 84 14.64 5.88 -3.85
N LEU A 85 14.55 4.63 -4.33
CA LEU A 85 15.64 3.98 -5.05
C LEU A 85 16.01 4.76 -6.31
N ILE A 86 15.03 5.17 -7.11
CA ILE A 86 15.27 5.97 -8.32
C ILE A 86 15.87 7.33 -7.98
N TYR A 87 15.39 7.99 -6.92
CA TYR A 87 15.99 9.24 -6.45
C TYR A 87 17.47 9.06 -6.08
N LEU A 88 17.80 8.02 -5.32
CA LEU A 88 19.19 7.74 -4.90
C LEU A 88 20.10 7.41 -6.10
N VAL A 89 19.63 6.60 -7.04
CA VAL A 89 20.40 6.24 -8.25
C VAL A 89 20.61 7.47 -9.14
N THR A 90 19.63 8.36 -9.22
CA THR A 90 19.72 9.56 -10.06
C THR A 90 20.55 10.67 -9.45
N LYS A 91 20.51 10.83 -8.13
CA LYS A 91 21.23 11.90 -7.43
C LYS A 91 22.75 11.76 -7.57
N ASN A 92 23.24 10.53 -7.71
CA ASN A 92 24.67 10.20 -7.75
C ASN A 92 25.20 9.93 -9.18
N ALA A 93 24.37 10.11 -10.21
CA ALA A 93 24.72 9.98 -11.62
C ALA A 93 24.85 11.36 -12.26
#